data_AF-A0A0N9I2X6-F1
#
_entry.id   AF-A0A0N9I2X6-F1
#
_cell.length_a   1.000
_cell.length_b   1.000
_cell.length_c   1.000
_cell.angle_alpha   90.00
_cell.angle_beta   90.00
_cell.angle_gamma   90.00
#
_symmetry.space_group_name_H-M   'P 1'
#
loop_
_entity.id
_entity.type
_entity.pdbx_description
1 polymer ?
#
loop_
_entity_poly.entity_id
_entity_poly.type
_entity_poly.pdbx_seq_one_letter_code
_entity_poly.pdbx_strand_id
1 'polypeptide(L)'
;MVVRQGSSRLLSTVAVLRGLRRLNGRRPDRSRTGISADPEYWSIVVIDMAGSSRWDGLAQLRARTALDEMVRAAFGAADIAWHALVVQDRGDGMILLIPAVVSKVDVLDLVIPALMAALREHKSVLVT
;
A
#
# COMPACT_ATOMS: atom_id res chain seq x y z
N MET A 1 9.87 -23.69 -29.85
CA MET A 1 9.66 -22.25 -29.63
C MET A 1 9.72 -22.02 -28.13
N VAL A 2 10.87 -21.56 -27.62
CA VAL A 2 11.13 -21.37 -26.19
C VAL A 2 11.20 -19.87 -25.94
N VAL A 3 10.22 -19.34 -25.20
CA VAL A 3 10.23 -17.96 -24.74
C VAL A 3 10.89 -17.91 -23.36
N ARG A 4 12.01 -17.21 -23.29
CA ARG A 4 12.69 -16.82 -22.03
C ARG A 4 11.84 -15.77 -21.32
N GLN A 5 11.58 -15.94 -20.02
CA GLN A 5 11.42 -14.81 -19.10
C GLN A 5 12.32 -15.02 -17.89
N GLY A 6 13.24 -14.06 -17.71
CA GLY A 6 14.26 -14.07 -16.69
C GLY A 6 13.72 -13.62 -15.34
N SER A 7 13.89 -14.50 -14.35
CA SER A 7 14.08 -14.13 -12.95
C SER A 7 15.12 -13.03 -12.80
N SER A 8 14.78 -11.95 -12.10
CA SER A 8 15.62 -11.33 -11.07
C SER A 8 15.02 -9.99 -10.65
N ARG A 9 14.64 -9.88 -9.38
CA ARG A 9 14.93 -8.77 -8.44
C ARG A 9 13.96 -8.78 -7.25
N LEU A 10 13.93 -9.90 -6.54
CA LEU A 10 13.57 -9.96 -5.12
C LEU A 10 14.81 -9.56 -4.31
N LEU A 11 15.19 -8.29 -4.30
CA LEU A 11 16.22 -7.81 -3.38
C LEU A 11 15.92 -6.37 -2.93
N SER A 12 15.75 -6.24 -1.61
CA SER A 12 16.21 -5.09 -0.82
C SER A 12 15.23 -3.95 -0.49
N THR A 13 14.09 -4.24 0.15
CA THR A 13 13.42 -3.22 0.98
C THR A 13 14.11 -3.05 2.34
N VAL A 14 14.79 -4.09 2.85
CA VAL A 14 15.37 -4.09 4.21
C VAL A 14 16.76 -3.44 4.29
N ALA A 15 17.53 -3.37 3.19
CA ALA A 15 18.91 -2.82 3.26
C ALA A 15 18.97 -1.29 3.29
N VAL A 16 17.92 -0.59 2.85
CA VAL A 16 17.92 0.88 2.75
C VAL A 16 17.97 1.55 4.13
N LEU A 17 17.35 0.95 5.16
CA LEU A 17 17.25 1.57 6.48
C LEU A 17 18.53 1.46 7.33
N ARG A 18 19.45 0.52 7.04
CA ARG A 18 20.69 0.34 7.83
C ARG A 18 21.86 1.23 7.38
N GLY A 19 21.81 1.82 6.18
CA GLY A 19 22.91 2.59 5.60
C GLY A 19 23.00 4.07 6.01
N LEU A 20 21.96 4.61 6.66
CA LEU A 20 21.81 6.07 6.86
C LEU A 20 22.70 6.69 7.96
N ARG A 21 23.61 5.94 8.60
CA ARG A 21 24.34 6.44 9.77
C ARG A 21 25.73 7.03 9.55
N ARG A 22 26.36 6.92 8.38
CA ARG A 22 27.67 7.55 8.17
C ARG A 22 27.97 7.76 6.69
N LEU A 23 27.71 8.92 6.11
CA LEU A 23 28.49 9.45 4.97
C LEU A 23 28.37 10.98 4.93
N ASN A 24 29.42 11.64 5.45
CA ASN A 24 29.72 13.04 5.15
C ASN A 24 30.05 13.20 3.66
N GLY A 25 29.39 14.13 2.98
CA GLY A 25 30.06 15.08 2.09
C GLY A 25 30.39 14.71 0.63
N ARG A 26 30.13 13.50 0.12
CA ARG A 26 30.33 13.21 -1.33
C ARG A 26 29.20 12.33 -1.87
N ARG A 27 28.35 12.92 -2.74
CA ARG A 27 27.34 12.15 -3.49
C ARG A 27 28.07 11.20 -4.45
N PRO A 28 27.90 9.87 -4.34
CA PRO A 28 28.40 8.96 -5.36
C PRO A 28 27.65 9.21 -6.67
N ASP A 29 28.39 9.18 -7.77
CA ASP A 29 27.86 9.23 -9.13
C ASP A 29 26.88 8.07 -9.34
N ARG A 30 25.58 8.40 -9.53
CA ARG A 30 24.47 7.44 -9.58
C ARG A 30 24.24 6.85 -10.98
N SER A 31 25.08 7.19 -11.95
CA SER A 31 24.96 6.72 -13.34
C SER A 31 25.24 5.22 -13.53
N ARG A 32 25.80 4.53 -12.51
CA ARG A 32 26.15 3.10 -12.59
C ARG A 32 25.08 2.10 -12.12
N THR A 33 23.97 2.55 -11.53
CA THR A 33 22.93 1.63 -10.98
C THR A 33 21.52 1.82 -11.54
N GLY A 34 21.26 2.82 -12.39
CA GLY A 34 19.93 3.03 -12.99
C GLY A 34 18.82 3.35 -11.98
N ILE A 35 19.17 3.63 -10.72
CA ILE A 35 18.24 4.12 -9.70
C ILE A 35 18.31 5.64 -9.78
N SER A 36 17.22 6.26 -10.24
CA SER A 36 17.12 7.71 -10.25
C SER A 36 17.43 8.26 -8.87
N ALA A 37 18.25 9.30 -8.88
CA ALA A 37 18.74 9.99 -7.72
C ALA A 37 17.70 10.86 -7.02
N ASP A 38 16.61 11.11 -7.72
CA ASP A 38 15.78 12.27 -7.49
C ASP A 38 14.70 11.96 -6.45
N PRO A 39 14.42 12.90 -5.54
CA PRO A 39 13.30 12.75 -4.62
C PRO A 39 12.00 12.54 -5.39
N GLU A 40 11.21 11.55 -4.96
CA GLU A 40 9.90 11.23 -5.54
C GLU A 40 8.80 11.49 -4.51
N TYR A 41 7.67 12.05 -4.96
CA TYR A 41 6.54 12.37 -4.09
C TYR A 41 5.56 11.21 -3.98
N TRP A 42 5.62 10.51 -2.85
CA TRP A 42 4.68 9.43 -2.52
C TRP A 42 3.48 9.97 -1.74
N SER A 43 2.31 9.37 -1.95
CA SER A 43 1.15 9.58 -1.06
C SER A 43 1.11 8.46 -0.02
N ILE A 44 0.67 8.80 1.19
CA ILE A 44 0.44 7.83 2.26
C ILE A 44 -1.04 7.83 2.59
N VAL A 45 -1.66 6.66 2.57
CA VAL A 45 -3.02 6.45 3.07
C VAL A 45 -2.92 5.55 4.30
N VAL A 46 -3.47 6.04 5.41
CA VAL A 46 -3.54 5.29 6.68
C VAL A 46 -4.99 5.02 6.99
N ILE A 47 -5.32 3.75 7.23
CA ILE A 47 -6.66 3.29 7.56
C ILE A 47 -6.60 2.63 8.93
N ASP A 48 -7.51 3.04 9.81
CA ASP A 48 -7.62 2.55 11.19
C ASP A 48 -9.02 1.99 11.45
N MET A 49 -9.10 0.84 12.13
CA MET A 49 -10.37 0.27 12.58
C MET A 49 -10.73 0.79 13.96
N ALA A 50 -11.58 1.82 13.98
CA ALA A 50 -12.03 2.44 15.22
C ALA A 50 -12.67 1.42 16.18
N GLY A 51 -12.16 1.37 17.42
CA GLY A 51 -12.67 0.51 18.47
C GLY A 51 -12.23 -0.96 18.41
N SER A 52 -11.25 -1.29 17.56
CA SER A 52 -10.66 -2.63 17.40
C SER A 52 -10.27 -3.30 18.73
N SER A 53 -9.80 -2.50 19.70
CA SER A 53 -9.38 -2.95 21.03
C SER A 53 -10.48 -3.61 21.86
N ARG A 54 -11.76 -3.41 21.50
CA ARG A 54 -12.91 -4.00 22.19
C ARG A 54 -13.35 -5.33 21.59
N TRP A 55 -12.79 -5.73 20.46
CA TRP A 55 -13.16 -6.95 19.75
C TRP A 55 -12.33 -8.14 20.24
N ASP A 56 -12.95 -9.33 20.24
CA ASP A 56 -12.19 -10.56 20.42
C ASP A 56 -11.33 -10.87 19.18
N GLY A 57 -10.43 -11.85 19.30
CA GLY A 57 -9.49 -12.19 18.22
C GLY A 57 -10.18 -12.66 16.94
N LEU A 58 -11.35 -13.30 17.03
CA LEU A 58 -12.08 -13.76 15.85
C LEU A 58 -12.77 -12.59 15.12
N ALA A 59 -13.37 -11.68 15.88
CA ALA A 59 -13.96 -10.45 15.35
C ALA A 59 -12.89 -9.54 14.72
N GLN A 60 -11.72 -9.39 15.35
CA GLN A 60 -10.59 -8.67 14.76
C GLN A 60 -10.11 -9.31 13.45
N LEU A 61 -9.97 -10.64 13.42
CA LEU A 61 -9.54 -11.35 12.21
C LEU A 61 -10.54 -11.16 11.06
N ARG A 62 -11.84 -11.27 11.33
CA ARG A 62 -12.90 -11.04 10.34
C ARG A 62 -12.91 -9.61 9.83
N ALA A 63 -12.80 -8.63 10.72
CA ALA A 63 -12.75 -7.23 10.34
C ALA A 63 -11.50 -6.92 9.50
N ARG A 64 -10.35 -7.51 9.83
CA ARG A 64 -9.11 -7.39 9.06
C ARG A 64 -9.24 -7.97 7.65
N THR A 65 -9.82 -9.16 7.52
CA THR A 65 -10.09 -9.76 6.19
C THR A 65 -11.00 -8.87 5.36
N ALA A 66 -12.10 -8.38 5.96
CA ALA A 66 -13.01 -7.47 5.28
C ALA A 66 -12.34 -6.16 4.87
N LEU A 67 -11.46 -5.60 5.72
CA LEU A 67 -10.70 -4.40 5.40
C LEU A 67 -9.77 -4.62 4.20
N ASP A 68 -9.00 -5.71 4.16
CA ASP A 68 -8.11 -6.03 3.01
C ASP A 68 -8.92 -6.17 1.71
N GLU A 69 -10.05 -6.87 1.76
CA GLU A 69 -10.94 -7.05 0.61
C GLU A 69 -11.53 -5.73 0.11
N MET A 70 -12.09 -4.91 1.00
CA MET A 70 -12.69 -3.61 0.63
C MET A 70 -11.65 -2.65 0.07
N VAL A 71 -10.45 -2.60 0.65
CA VAL A 71 -9.37 -1.73 0.17
C VAL A 71 -8.90 -2.19 -1.21
N ARG A 72 -8.66 -3.50 -1.40
CA ARG A 72 -8.29 -4.04 -2.72
C ARG A 72 -9.33 -3.74 -3.78
N ALA A 73 -10.61 -3.92 -3.45
CA ALA A 73 -11.72 -3.64 -4.35
C ALA A 73 -11.78 -2.14 -4.72
N ALA A 74 -11.58 -1.24 -3.75
CA ALA A 74 -11.59 0.20 -4.00
C ALA A 74 -10.46 0.65 -4.94
N PHE A 75 -9.25 0.12 -4.75
CA PHE A 75 -8.13 0.38 -5.67
C PHE A 75 -8.36 -0.24 -7.05
N GLY A 76 -8.92 -1.45 -7.12
CA GLY A 76 -9.29 -2.09 -8.38
C GLY A 76 -10.36 -1.32 -9.16
N ALA A 77 -11.35 -0.75 -8.47
CA ALA A 77 -12.39 0.09 -9.08
C ALA A 77 -11.85 1.41 -9.66
N ALA A 78 -10.71 1.88 -9.16
CA ALA A 78 -9.99 3.04 -9.66
C ALA A 78 -8.93 2.69 -10.74
N ASP A 79 -8.88 1.44 -11.20
CA ASP A 79 -7.86 0.92 -12.13
C ASP A 79 -6.41 1.09 -11.62
N ILE A 80 -6.23 1.10 -10.29
CA ILE A 80 -4.91 1.19 -9.67
C ILE A 80 -4.46 -0.22 -9.31
N ALA A 81 -3.38 -0.66 -9.96
CA ALA A 81 -2.82 -1.98 -9.77
C ALA A 81 -2.32 -2.19 -8.33
N TRP A 82 -2.87 -3.20 -7.64
CA TRP A 82 -2.51 -3.51 -6.24
C TRP A 82 -1.01 -3.75 -6.05
N HIS A 83 -0.34 -4.38 -7.01
CA HIS A 83 1.10 -4.69 -6.96
C HIS A 83 1.99 -3.44 -7.11
N ALA A 84 1.44 -2.30 -7.53
CA ALA A 84 2.16 -1.04 -7.57
C ALA A 84 2.24 -0.35 -6.19
N LEU A 85 1.46 -0.81 -5.21
CA LEU A 85 1.40 -0.24 -3.87
C LEU A 85 2.35 -0.96 -2.93
N VAL A 86 2.92 -0.22 -1.97
CA VAL A 86 3.54 -0.84 -0.79
C VAL A 86 2.49 -0.88 0.31
N VAL A 87 2.09 -2.08 0.69
CA VAL A 87 1.04 -2.29 1.70
C VAL A 87 1.66 -2.86 2.96
N GLN A 88 1.41 -2.20 4.09
CA GLN A 88 1.76 -2.70 5.41
C GLN A 88 0.49 -2.94 6.22
N ASP A 89 0.31 -4.19 6.60
CA ASP A 89 -0.71 -4.61 7.55
C ASP A 89 -0.28 -4.27 8.99
N ARG A 90 -1.19 -3.67 9.76
CA ARG A 90 -0.98 -3.26 11.15
C ARG A 90 -1.76 -4.09 12.17
N GLY A 91 -2.51 -5.10 11.73
CA GLY A 91 -3.40 -5.91 12.55
C GLY A 91 -4.79 -5.28 12.63
N ASP A 92 -4.89 -4.06 13.16
CA ASP A 92 -6.13 -3.29 13.27
C ASP A 92 -6.26 -2.15 12.26
N GLY A 93 -5.37 -2.12 11.27
CA GLY A 93 -5.34 -1.09 10.24
C GLY A 93 -4.40 -1.43 9.10
N MET A 94 -4.25 -0.48 8.18
CA MET A 94 -3.43 -0.62 6.99
C MET A 94 -2.71 0.70 6.67
N ILE A 95 -1.44 0.60 6.26
CA ILE A 95 -0.70 1.72 5.68
C ILE A 95 -0.40 1.38 4.22
N LEU A 96 -0.79 2.28 3.32
CA LEU A 96 -0.50 2.18 1.90
C LEU A 96 0.43 3.31 1.49
N LEU A 97 1.56 2.96 0.87
CA LEU A 97 2.40 3.91 0.17
C LEU A 97 2.08 3.81 -1.32
N ILE A 98 1.67 4.94 -1.88
CA ILE A 98 1.20 5.08 -3.24
C ILE A 98 2.28 5.82 -4.05
N PRO A 99 2.81 5.22 -5.13
CA PRO A 99 3.89 5.82 -5.91
C PRO A 99 3.42 7.09 -6.64
N ALA A 100 4.37 7.94 -7.05
CA ALA A 100 4.05 9.24 -7.65
C ALA A 100 3.30 9.14 -8.99
N VAL A 101 3.41 8.00 -9.67
CA VAL A 101 2.71 7.72 -10.93
C VAL A 101 1.19 7.62 -10.76
N VAL A 102 0.69 7.39 -9.54
CA VAL A 102 -0.74 7.36 -9.26
C VAL A 102 -1.20 8.79 -8.96
N SER A 103 -2.21 9.24 -9.71
CA SER A 103 -2.84 10.54 -9.52
C SER A 103 -3.42 10.65 -8.11
N LYS A 104 -3.11 11.75 -7.42
CA LYS A 104 -3.71 12.05 -6.11
C LYS A 104 -5.21 12.33 -6.24
N VAL A 105 -5.65 12.83 -7.41
CA VAL A 105 -7.07 13.02 -7.72
C VAL A 105 -7.76 11.66 -7.76
N ASP A 106 -7.17 10.65 -8.42
CA ASP A 106 -7.80 9.32 -8.51
C ASP A 106 -7.91 8.66 -7.12
N VAL A 107 -6.91 8.88 -6.25
CA VAL A 107 -7.00 8.43 -4.85
C VAL A 107 -8.18 9.11 -4.14
N LEU A 108 -8.32 10.43 -4.25
CA LEU A 108 -9.36 11.17 -3.53
C LEU A 108 -10.76 11.00 -4.12
N ASP A 109 -10.89 10.94 -5.44
CA ASP A 109 -12.16 11.01 -6.15
C ASP A 109 -12.69 9.63 -6.55
N LEU A 110 -11.83 8.61 -6.63
CA LEU A 110 -12.23 7.24 -6.98
C LEU A 110 -12.06 6.28 -5.80
N VAL A 111 -10.85 6.20 -5.23
CA VAL A 111 -10.56 5.21 -4.18
C VAL A 111 -11.34 5.50 -2.90
N ILE A 112 -11.31 6.73 -2.39
CA ILE A 112 -12.01 7.06 -1.14
C ILE A 112 -13.52 6.86 -1.25
N PRO A 113 -14.23 7.32 -2.31
CA PRO A 113 -15.66 7.04 -2.46
C PRO A 113 -15.99 5.56 -2.62
N ALA A 114 -15.17 4.79 -3.36
CA ALA A 114 -15.35 3.35 -3.50
C ALA A 114 -15.20 2.61 -2.16
N LEU A 115 -14.19 2.96 -1.36
CA LEU A 115 -14.02 2.42 -0.01
C LEU A 115 -15.20 2.76 0.90
N MET A 116 -15.71 4.00 0.81
CA MET A 116 -16.90 4.42 1.56
C MET A 116 -18.16 3.65 1.14
N ALA A 117 -18.31 3.33 -0.14
CA ALA A 117 -19.41 2.49 -0.63
C ALA A 117 -19.29 1.06 -0.07
N ALA A 118 -18.12 0.45 -0.18
CA ALA A 118 -17.84 -0.89 0.34
C ALA A 118 -18.09 -0.99 1.86
N LEU A 119 -17.69 0.03 2.63
CA LEU A 119 -17.96 0.11 4.07
C LEU A 119 -19.46 0.18 4.39
N ARG A 120 -20.25 0.90 3.58
CA ARG A 120 -21.71 0.98 3.75
C ARG A 120 -22.37 -0.37 3.46
N GLU A 121 -21.96 -1.04 2.40
CA GLU A 121 -22.44 -2.38 2.04
C GLU A 121 -22.10 -3.39 3.14
N HIS A 122 -20.85 -3.39 3.62
CA HIS A 122 -20.42 -4.28 4.70
C HIS A 122 -21.23 -4.07 5.99
N LYS A 123 -21.52 -2.81 6.35
CA LYS A 123 -22.39 -2.51 7.50
C LYS A 123 -23.83 -2.99 7.31
N SER A 124 -24.37 -2.91 6.10
CA SER A 124 -25.75 -3.34 5.82
C SER A 124 -25.94 -4.86 6.02
N VAL A 125 -24.90 -5.65 5.76
CA VAL A 125 -24.90 -7.11 5.92
C VAL A 125 -24.83 -7.53 7.39
N LEU A 126 -24.28 -6.69 8.28
CA LEU A 126 -24.18 -6.97 9.72
C LEU A 126 -25.46 -6.66 10.52
N VAL A 127 -26.46 -6.03 9.91
CA VAL A 127 -27.72 -5.61 10.57
C VAL A 127 -28.91 -6.52 10.20
N THR A 128 -28.68 -7.62 9.49
CA THR A 128 -29.71 -8.62 9.15
C THR A 128 -29.49 -9.90 9.93
#